data_AF-A0A502FTE1-F1
#
_entry.id   AF-A0A502FTE1-F1
#
_cell.length_a   1.000
_cell.length_b   1.000
_cell.length_c   1.000
_cell.angle_alpha   90.00
_cell.angle_beta   90.00
_cell.angle_gamma   90.00
#
_symmetry.space_group_name_H-M   'P 1'
#
loop_
_entity.id
_entity.type
_entity.pdbx_description
1 polymer ?
#
loop_
_entity_poly.entity_id
_entity_poly.type
_entity_poly.pdbx_seq_one_letter_code
_entity_poly.pdbx_strand_id
1 'polypeptide(L)'
;MATAQSSRAVAPPEAAVPTTRILAIGTLTSKANATNLKVTLQSEVRDTVQLYLAGKLDQWFVKQDDTGVVFILNVTDVTQARAMLEGLPLGQAGLMSFQLTPLGPLRPLGVLLGK
;
A
#
# COMPACT_ATOMS: atom_id res chain seq x y z
N MET A 1 -18.43 53.92 8.94
CA MET A 1 -17.54 52.90 9.56
C MET A 1 -17.27 51.85 8.49
N ALA A 2 -16.04 51.79 7.97
CA ALA A 2 -15.65 50.86 6.91
C ALA A 2 -14.89 49.68 7.53
N THR A 3 -15.39 48.47 7.31
CA THR A 3 -14.75 47.22 7.74
C THR A 3 -13.66 46.84 6.73
N ALA A 4 -12.42 46.79 7.20
CA ALA A 4 -11.29 46.27 6.41
C ALA A 4 -11.38 44.74 6.36
N GLN A 5 -11.60 44.17 5.17
CA GLN A 5 -11.43 42.75 4.93
C GLN A 5 -9.94 42.45 4.78
N SER A 6 -9.37 41.75 5.76
CA SER A 6 -8.03 41.18 5.66
C SER A 6 -8.03 40.09 4.59
N SER A 7 -7.47 40.41 3.42
CA SER A 7 -7.17 39.46 2.36
C SER A 7 -6.18 38.41 2.86
N ARG A 8 -6.66 37.19 3.07
CA ARG A 8 -5.84 36.02 3.40
C ARG A 8 -5.03 35.64 2.16
N ALA A 9 -3.72 35.81 2.21
CA ALA A 9 -2.82 35.34 1.16
C ALA A 9 -3.03 33.82 0.99
N VAL A 10 -3.31 33.37 -0.24
CA VAL A 10 -3.30 31.97 -0.61
C VAL A 10 -1.84 31.54 -0.59
N ALA A 11 -1.49 30.63 0.33
CA ALA A 11 -0.16 30.05 0.38
C ALA A 11 0.17 29.37 -0.96
N PRO A 12 1.45 29.38 -1.41
CA PRO A 12 1.87 28.63 -2.60
C PRO A 12 1.42 27.17 -2.49
N PRO A 13 1.12 26.48 -3.60
CA PRO A 13 0.85 25.05 -3.57
C PRO A 13 2.05 24.35 -2.95
N GLU A 14 1.85 23.87 -1.74
CA GLU A 14 2.82 23.09 -0.97
C GLU A 14 3.28 21.93 -1.86
N ALA A 15 4.59 21.80 -2.08
CA ALA A 15 5.12 20.79 -3.00
C ALA A 15 4.54 19.40 -2.66
N ALA A 16 4.02 18.70 -3.67
CA ALA A 16 3.37 17.41 -3.47
C ALA A 16 4.36 16.41 -2.87
N VAL A 17 3.96 15.70 -1.80
CA VAL A 17 4.79 14.66 -1.18
C VAL A 17 4.89 13.48 -2.18
N PRO A 18 6.10 13.10 -2.62
CA PRO A 18 6.24 12.01 -3.57
C PRO A 18 5.83 10.68 -2.93
N THR A 19 5.13 9.84 -3.69
CA THR A 19 4.90 8.45 -3.29
C THR A 19 6.23 7.70 -3.34
N THR A 20 6.62 7.10 -2.22
CA THR A 20 7.84 6.30 -2.11
C THR A 20 7.55 4.83 -1.77
N ARG A 21 6.38 4.57 -1.19
CA ARG A 21 5.90 3.24 -0.82
C ARG A 21 4.40 3.14 -1.04
N ILE A 22 3.88 1.92 -1.02
CA ILE A 22 2.44 1.65 -0.99
C ILE A 22 2.13 0.72 0.17
N LEU A 23 1.20 1.13 1.03
CA LEU A 23 0.57 0.24 2.00
C LEU A 23 -0.48 -0.59 1.28
N ALA A 24 -0.38 -1.90 1.36
CA ALA A 24 -1.40 -2.82 0.87
C ALA A 24 -2.01 -3.58 2.05
N ILE A 25 -3.33 -3.45 2.21
CA ILE A 25 -4.10 -4.23 3.18
C ILE A 25 -4.84 -5.31 2.40
N GLY A 26 -4.34 -6.54 2.53
CA GLY A 26 -4.95 -7.74 1.97
C GLY A 26 -6.02 -8.28 2.90
N THR A 27 -7.22 -8.52 2.37
CA THR A 27 -8.34 -9.11 3.11
C THR A 27 -8.85 -10.33 2.37
N LEU A 28 -8.93 -11.46 3.08
CA LEU A 28 -9.53 -12.69 2.59
C LEU A 28 -10.99 -12.46 2.21
N THR A 29 -11.38 -12.97 1.05
CA THR A 29 -12.76 -12.84 0.55
C THR A 29 -13.62 -13.98 1.09
N SER A 30 -14.94 -13.90 0.85
CA SER A 30 -15.86 -15.01 1.15
C SER A 30 -15.55 -16.31 0.40
N LYS A 31 -14.70 -16.26 -0.65
CA LYS A 31 -14.25 -17.45 -1.39
C LYS A 31 -13.10 -18.19 -0.69
N ALA A 32 -12.44 -17.57 0.27
CA ALA A 32 -11.28 -18.09 0.99
C ALA A 32 -11.68 -19.12 2.06
N ASN A 33 -12.07 -20.32 1.61
CA ASN A 33 -12.26 -21.47 2.50
C ASN A 33 -10.95 -22.26 2.68
N ALA A 34 -10.92 -23.12 3.71
CA ALA A 34 -9.73 -23.90 4.08
C ALA A 34 -9.16 -24.74 2.93
N THR A 35 -10.02 -25.33 2.09
CA THR A 35 -9.60 -26.17 0.95
C THR A 35 -8.85 -25.34 -0.09
N ASN A 36 -9.45 -24.23 -0.54
CA ASN A 36 -8.88 -23.37 -1.58
C ASN A 36 -7.59 -22.69 -1.09
N LEU A 37 -7.55 -22.28 0.18
CA LEU A 37 -6.35 -21.73 0.81
C LEU A 37 -5.24 -22.77 0.87
N LYS A 38 -5.52 -23.99 1.35
CA LYS A 38 -4.50 -25.05 1.49
C LYS A 38 -3.80 -25.37 0.18
N VAL A 39 -4.52 -25.36 -0.94
CA VAL A 39 -3.96 -25.63 -2.27
C VAL A 39 -3.11 -24.47 -2.79
N THR A 40 -3.48 -23.22 -2.44
CA THR A 40 -2.88 -22.01 -3.04
C THR A 40 -1.74 -21.41 -2.18
N LEU A 41 -1.75 -21.64 -0.87
CA LEU A 41 -0.84 -20.97 0.07
C LEU A 41 0.65 -21.24 -0.18
N GLN A 42 1.01 -22.46 -0.58
CA GLN A 42 2.43 -22.78 -0.82
C GLN A 42 3.02 -21.99 -1.99
N SER A 43 2.28 -21.86 -3.10
CA SER A 43 2.69 -21.02 -4.22
C SER A 43 2.63 -19.54 -3.88
N GLU A 44 1.61 -19.12 -3.12
CA GLU A 44 1.49 -17.72 -2.66
C GLU A 44 2.74 -17.27 -1.91
N VAL A 45 3.16 -18.07 -0.93
CA VAL A 45 4.34 -17.77 -0.11
C VAL A 45 5.60 -17.73 -0.98
N ARG A 46 5.76 -18.67 -1.93
CA ARG A 46 6.90 -18.68 -2.85
C ARG A 46 6.98 -17.41 -3.69
N ASP A 47 5.87 -17.01 -4.30
CA ASP A 47 5.85 -15.85 -5.21
C ASP A 47 6.00 -14.54 -4.44
N THR A 48 5.40 -14.46 -3.24
CA THR A 48 5.60 -13.31 -2.35
C THR A 48 7.06 -13.17 -1.91
N VAL A 49 7.75 -14.29 -1.63
CA VAL A 49 9.20 -14.28 -1.34
C VAL A 49 10.01 -13.77 -2.53
N GLN A 50 9.63 -14.10 -3.78
CA GLN A 50 10.29 -13.54 -4.96
C GLN A 50 10.13 -12.02 -5.03
N LEU A 51 8.95 -11.48 -4.69
CA LEU A 51 8.75 -10.03 -4.60
C LEU A 51 9.65 -9.37 -3.56
N TYR A 52 9.80 -10.01 -2.39
CA TYR A 52 10.71 -9.55 -1.35
C TYR A 52 12.17 -9.54 -1.83
N LEU A 53 12.65 -10.65 -2.40
CA LEU A 53 14.01 -10.76 -2.91
C LEU A 53 14.29 -9.82 -4.10
N ALA A 54 13.26 -9.48 -4.88
CA ALA A 54 13.34 -8.48 -5.95
C ALA A 54 13.30 -7.03 -5.44
N GLY A 55 13.23 -6.82 -4.11
CA GLY A 55 13.17 -5.50 -3.49
C GLY A 55 11.87 -4.75 -3.75
N LYS A 56 10.77 -5.45 -4.05
CA LYS A 56 9.43 -4.88 -4.28
C LYS A 56 8.56 -4.87 -3.04
N LEU A 57 8.94 -5.61 -2.00
CA LEU A 57 8.24 -5.71 -0.72
C LEU A 57 9.25 -5.41 0.40
N ASP A 58 8.98 -4.37 1.20
CA ASP A 58 9.81 -3.96 2.34
C ASP A 58 9.45 -4.75 3.61
N GLN A 59 8.14 -4.88 3.88
CA GLN A 59 7.62 -5.51 5.10
C GLN A 59 6.34 -6.28 4.82
N TRP A 60 6.11 -7.35 5.59
CA TRP A 60 4.89 -8.15 5.57
C TRP A 60 4.44 -8.54 6.97
N PHE A 61 3.13 -8.63 7.19
CA PHE A 61 2.56 -9.02 8.48
C PHE A 61 1.26 -9.79 8.25
N VAL A 62 0.99 -10.74 9.12
CA VAL A 62 -0.36 -11.30 9.28
C VAL A 62 -1.19 -10.35 10.14
N LYS A 63 -2.46 -10.17 9.80
CA LYS A 63 -3.40 -9.48 10.70
C LYS A 63 -3.73 -10.40 11.86
N GLN A 64 -3.73 -9.89 13.09
CA GLN A 64 -4.02 -10.69 14.29
C GLN A 64 -5.46 -11.22 14.36
N ASP A 65 -6.37 -10.67 13.54
CA ASP A 65 -7.74 -11.16 13.39
C ASP A 65 -7.85 -12.31 12.37
N ASP A 66 -6.72 -12.79 11.83
CA ASP A 66 -6.60 -13.83 10.81
C ASP A 66 -7.38 -13.55 9.51
N THR A 67 -7.77 -12.30 9.28
CA THR A 67 -8.56 -11.93 8.08
C THR A 67 -7.70 -11.61 6.86
N GLY A 68 -6.37 -11.65 6.97
CA GLY A 68 -5.47 -11.39 5.85
C GLY A 68 -4.11 -10.86 6.27
N VAL A 69 -3.54 -9.97 5.45
CA VAL A 69 -2.14 -9.53 5.52
C VAL A 69 -2.01 -8.02 5.36
N VAL A 70 -0.88 -7.48 5.81
CA VAL A 70 -0.48 -6.09 5.56
C VAL A 70 0.91 -6.09 4.95
N PHE A 71 1.07 -5.45 3.81
CA PHE A 71 2.36 -5.28 3.13
C PHE A 71 2.74 -3.81 3.02
N ILE A 72 4.03 -3.52 3.14
CA ILE A 72 4.65 -2.27 2.71
C ILE A 72 5.44 -2.58 1.44
N LEU A 73 4.99 -2.04 0.31
CA LEU A 73 5.60 -2.27 -1.00
C LEU A 73 6.56 -1.15 -1.35
N ASN A 74 7.71 -1.52 -1.90
CA ASN A 74 8.71 -0.61 -2.44
C ASN A 74 8.46 -0.35 -3.93
N VAL A 75 7.33 0.29 -4.18
CA VAL A 75 6.87 0.74 -5.50
C VAL A 75 6.16 2.08 -5.34
N THR A 76 6.10 2.86 -6.41
CA THR A 76 5.56 4.23 -6.39
C THR A 76 4.26 4.37 -7.19
N ASP A 77 3.89 3.36 -7.98
CA ASP A 77 2.71 3.37 -8.83
C ASP A 77 1.64 2.39 -8.30
N VAL A 78 0.44 2.90 -8.06
CA VAL A 78 -0.68 2.13 -7.49
C VAL A 78 -1.23 1.10 -8.46
N THR A 79 -1.22 1.40 -9.76
CA THR A 79 -1.67 0.46 -10.81
C THR A 79 -0.70 -0.71 -10.92
N GLN A 80 0.60 -0.43 -10.89
CA GLN A 80 1.64 -1.47 -10.86
C GLN A 80 1.52 -2.32 -9.59
N ALA A 81 1.35 -1.71 -8.42
CA ALA A 81 1.16 -2.44 -7.16
C ALA A 81 -0.07 -3.36 -7.22
N ARG A 82 -1.19 -2.85 -7.76
CA ARG A 82 -2.41 -3.62 -7.94
C ARG A 82 -2.18 -4.82 -8.84
N ALA A 83 -1.63 -4.62 -10.04
CA ALA A 83 -1.37 -5.68 -10.98
C ALA A 83 -0.43 -6.75 -10.42
N MET A 84 0.60 -6.33 -9.67
CA MET A 84 1.54 -7.24 -8.99
C MET A 84 0.83 -8.10 -7.94
N LEU A 85 0.01 -7.51 -7.08
CA LEU A 85 -0.69 -8.23 -6.00
C LEU A 85 -1.85 -9.09 -6.51
N GLU A 86 -2.62 -8.60 -7.49
CA GLU A 86 -3.67 -9.38 -8.15
C GLU A 86 -3.08 -10.50 -9.03
N GLY A 87 -1.81 -10.38 -9.41
CA GLY A 87 -1.04 -11.42 -10.09
C GLY A 87 -0.55 -12.54 -9.17
N LEU A 88 -0.59 -12.38 -7.84
CA LEU A 88 -0.27 -13.46 -6.90
C LEU A 88 -1.36 -14.54 -6.91
N PRO A 89 -1.02 -15.81 -6.59
CA PRO A 89 -1.99 -16.92 -6.59
C PRO A 89 -3.31 -16.66 -5.85
N LEU A 90 -3.29 -16.06 -4.65
CA LEU A 90 -4.51 -15.72 -3.91
C LEU A 90 -5.30 -14.59 -4.59
N GLY A 91 -4.62 -13.63 -5.21
CA GLY A 91 -5.23 -12.55 -5.98
C GLY A 91 -5.92 -13.06 -7.22
N GLN A 92 -5.23 -13.88 -8.03
CA GLN A 92 -5.78 -14.48 -9.25
C GLN A 92 -6.99 -15.37 -8.98
N ALA A 93 -6.94 -16.14 -7.88
CA ALA A 93 -8.06 -16.99 -7.46
C ALA A 93 -9.23 -16.19 -6.83
N GLY A 94 -9.08 -14.87 -6.66
CA GLY A 94 -10.07 -14.00 -6.02
C GLY A 94 -10.30 -14.35 -4.54
N LEU A 95 -9.31 -14.97 -3.90
CA LEU A 95 -9.32 -15.34 -2.48
C LEU A 95 -8.87 -14.19 -1.58
N MET A 96 -8.18 -13.20 -2.14
CA MET A 96 -7.72 -12.00 -1.46
C MET A 96 -8.09 -10.76 -2.27
N SER A 97 -8.52 -9.70 -1.59
CA SER A 97 -8.67 -8.36 -2.16
C SER A 97 -7.73 -7.38 -1.48
N PHE A 98 -7.33 -6.31 -2.20
CA PHE A 98 -6.35 -5.35 -1.70
C PHE A 98 -6.86 -3.91 -1.74
N GLN A 99 -6.81 -3.25 -0.58
CA GLN A 99 -6.84 -1.79 -0.48
C GLN A 99 -5.41 -1.27 -0.55
N LEU A 100 -5.17 -0.27 -1.41
CA LEU A 100 -3.85 0.31 -1.66
C LEU A 100 -3.84 1.78 -1.28
N THR A 101 -2.87 2.17 -0.46
CA THR A 101 -2.69 3.55 -0.01
C THR A 101 -1.27 4.02 -0.36
N PRO A 102 -1.10 5.02 -1.23
CA PRO A 102 0.22 5.59 -1.52
C PRO A 102 0.76 6.30 -0.27
N LEU A 103 2.03 6.02 0.04
CA LEU A 103 2.75 6.57 1.19
C LEU A 103 3.93 7.41 0.71
N GLY A 104 4.20 8.51 1.42
CA GLY A 104 5.35 9.36 1.22
C GLY A 104 5.98 9.76 2.54
N PRO A 105 7.18 10.38 2.52
CA PRO A 105 7.82 10.89 3.73
C PRO A 105 6.94 11.96 4.39
N LEU A 106 7.02 12.05 5.72
CA LEU A 106 6.35 13.12 6.47
C LEU A 106 6.92 14.48 6.05
N ARG A 107 6.05 15.44 5.73
CA ARG A 107 6.45 16.79 5.30
C ARG A 107 7.43 17.49 6.25
N PRO A 108 7.26 17.43 7.59
CA PRO A 108 8.19 18.07 8.52
C PRO A 108 9.65 17.58 8.40
N LEU A 109 9.91 16.40 7.82
CA LEU A 109 11.26 15.89 7.62
C LEU A 109 12.03 16.69 6.56
N GLY A 110 11.35 17.13 5.49
CA GLY A 110 11.93 18.02 4.49
C GLY A 110 12.27 19.38 5.10
N VAL A 111 11.29 19.95 5.82
CA VAL A 111 11.43 21.22 6.53
C VAL A 111 12.63 21.21 7.48
N LEU A 112 12.82 20.13 8.24
CA LEU A 112 13.96 19.98 9.16
C LEU A 112 15.32 20.08 8.44
N LEU A 113 15.40 19.59 7.20
CA LEU A 113 16.62 19.59 6.39
C LEU A 113 16.72 20.79 5.44
N GLY A 114 15.78 21.74 5.51
CA GLY A 114 15.70 22.87 4.58
C GLY A 114 15.39 22.45 3.14
N LYS A 115 14.67 21.34 2.95
CA LYS A 115 14.24 20.78 1.68
C LYS A 115 12.73 20.91 1.47
#